data_AF-A0A0T9NMH4-F1
#
_entry.id   AF-A0A0T9NMH4-F1
#
_cell.length_a   1.000
_cell.length_b   1.000
_cell.length_c   1.000
_cell.angle_alpha   90.00
_cell.angle_beta   90.00
_cell.angle_gamma   90.00
#
_symmetry.space_group_name_H-M   'P 1'
#
loop_
_entity.id
_entity.type
_entity.pdbx_description
1 polymer ?
#
loop_
_entity_poly.entity_id
_entity_poly.type
_entity_poly.pdbx_seq_one_letter_code
_entity_poly.pdbx_strand_id
1 'polypeptide(L)'
;MKFGLVVAGILAICCSASAVATTLKLAPEIDLLVVDGKNMSGSLLKGADSLELNSGQHQILFKVAKPLPTDPKILYVSPPLVVVFNTRNTQSVAIKLPVIDTERDGRKFSKNPDYQLIDDNGRPLSVRHDVLHQDDIDTTATLEKAMAAYNVGQYSASVPSFATIPPSAVSAVPGTTITVAGTNTTQRTPRLQGENVAEQMLQYWFLQADAETQQRFLLWSKQRSGSKQQLSSKQQPGSKQQSDAKQQSEAKK
;
A
#
# COMPACT_ATOMS: atom_id res chain seq x y z
N MET A 1 52.70 36.57 39.89
CA MET A 1 52.14 35.50 39.03
C MET A 1 50.64 35.48 39.24
N LYS A 2 49.82 35.78 38.22
CA LYS A 2 48.37 35.98 38.34
C LYS A 2 47.64 34.73 37.84
N PHE A 3 46.81 34.15 38.71
CA PHE A 3 45.98 32.98 38.46
C PHE A 3 44.93 33.28 37.40
N GLY A 4 44.99 32.59 36.26
CA GLY A 4 43.97 32.65 35.21
C GLY A 4 43.09 31.42 35.28
N LEU A 5 41.96 31.54 35.98
CA LEU A 5 40.87 30.58 35.96
C LEU A 5 39.85 31.07 34.91
N VAL A 6 39.70 30.35 33.80
CA VAL A 6 38.51 30.47 32.93
C VAL A 6 38.11 29.08 32.49
N VAL A 7 37.16 28.49 33.23
CA VAL A 7 36.42 27.29 32.84
C VAL A 7 35.24 27.76 32.00
N ALA A 8 35.30 27.56 30.69
CA ALA A 8 34.18 27.78 29.77
C ALA A 8 33.48 26.45 29.49
N GLY A 9 32.49 26.10 30.32
CA GLY A 9 31.59 24.99 30.07
C GLY A 9 30.37 25.46 29.28
N ILE A 10 30.33 25.19 27.98
CA ILE A 10 29.13 25.37 27.16
C ILE A 10 28.26 24.12 27.34
N LEU A 11 27.27 24.21 28.23
CA LEU A 11 26.25 23.18 28.40
C LEU A 11 25.23 23.33 27.25
N ALA A 12 25.42 22.55 26.18
CA ALA A 12 24.43 22.42 25.12
C ALA A 12 23.23 21.64 25.65
N ILE A 13 22.18 22.37 26.07
CA ILE A 13 20.89 21.79 26.43
C ILE A 13 20.22 21.32 25.14
N CYS A 14 20.39 20.04 24.82
CA CYS A 14 19.55 19.36 23.85
C CYS A 14 18.14 19.26 24.45
N CYS A 15 17.28 20.24 24.15
CA CYS A 15 15.85 20.11 24.40
C CYS A 15 15.31 18.99 23.50
N SER A 16 15.28 17.77 24.02
CA SER A 16 14.48 16.68 23.48
C SER A 16 13.02 17.12 23.59
N ALA A 17 12.46 17.69 22.52
CA ALA A 17 11.05 17.98 22.45
C ALA A 17 10.29 16.66 22.61
N SER A 18 9.64 16.48 23.75
CA SER A 18 8.77 15.34 24.00
C SER A 18 7.65 15.38 22.96
N ALA A 19 7.62 14.42 22.04
CA ALA A 19 6.52 14.30 21.11
C ALA A 19 5.28 13.92 21.91
N VAL A 20 4.34 14.87 22.06
CA VAL A 20 3.03 14.58 22.62
C VAL A 20 2.30 13.71 21.59
N ALA A 21 1.82 12.55 22.02
CA ALA A 21 0.99 11.69 21.18
C ALA A 21 -0.43 12.27 21.10
N THR A 22 -1.05 12.11 19.94
CA THR A 22 -2.42 12.54 19.67
C THR A 22 -3.31 11.30 19.55
N THR A 23 -4.39 11.26 20.32
CA THR A 23 -5.32 10.14 20.31
C THR A 23 -6.34 10.29 19.18
N LEU A 24 -6.34 9.40 18.19
CA LEU A 24 -7.43 9.25 17.23
C LEU A 24 -8.54 8.39 17.87
N LYS A 25 -9.72 8.98 18.10
CA LYS A 25 -10.90 8.29 18.61
C LYS A 25 -11.58 7.51 17.49
N LEU A 26 -11.90 6.25 17.75
CA LEU A 26 -12.55 5.32 16.83
C LEU A 26 -13.96 5.05 17.33
N ALA A 27 -14.94 5.71 16.71
CA ALA A 27 -16.33 5.40 16.99
C ALA A 27 -16.65 3.98 16.47
N PRO A 28 -17.61 3.24 17.08
CA PRO A 28 -17.92 1.86 16.71
C PRO A 28 -18.29 1.68 15.23
N GLU A 29 -18.86 2.71 14.61
CA GLU A 29 -19.21 2.71 13.19
C GLU A 29 -18.03 3.02 12.24
N ILE A 30 -16.83 3.30 12.76
CA ILE A 30 -15.64 3.59 11.95
C ILE A 30 -14.79 2.32 11.81
N ASP A 31 -14.69 1.83 10.58
CA ASP A 31 -13.78 0.75 10.21
C ASP A 31 -12.48 1.36 9.66
N LEU A 32 -11.44 1.41 10.49
CA LEU A 32 -10.13 1.97 10.13
C LEU A 32 -9.29 0.95 9.37
N LEU A 33 -8.97 1.25 8.11
CA LEU A 33 -8.35 0.32 7.17
C LEU A 33 -6.84 0.50 7.02
N VAL A 34 -6.37 1.74 6.90
CA VAL A 34 -4.95 2.09 6.72
C VAL A 34 -4.63 3.35 7.50
N VAL A 35 -3.45 3.39 8.11
CA VAL A 35 -2.87 4.58 8.74
C VAL A 35 -1.45 4.76 8.23
N ASP A 36 -1.17 5.92 7.63
CA ASP A 36 0.14 6.30 7.09
C ASP A 36 0.77 5.22 6.20
N GLY A 37 -0.06 4.64 5.31
CA GLY A 37 0.34 3.59 4.37
C GLY A 37 0.44 2.18 4.97
N LYS A 38 0.17 1.99 6.27
CA LYS A 38 0.20 0.68 6.95
C LYS A 38 -1.19 0.11 7.12
N ASN A 39 -1.36 -1.17 6.79
CA ASN A 39 -2.64 -1.84 6.96
C ASN A 39 -3.01 -1.98 8.45
N MET A 40 -4.20 -1.51 8.79
CA MET A 40 -4.82 -1.66 10.10
C MET A 40 -5.99 -2.66 10.10
N SER A 41 -6.31 -3.22 8.92
CA SER A 41 -7.35 -4.22 8.71
C SER A 41 -6.91 -5.55 9.33
N GLY A 42 -7.31 -5.78 10.58
CA GLY A 42 -6.96 -6.98 11.35
C GLY A 42 -7.53 -6.93 12.76
N SER A 43 -7.44 -8.05 13.49
CA SER A 43 -7.96 -8.20 14.86
C SER A 43 -7.39 -7.21 15.88
N LEU A 44 -6.33 -6.45 15.53
CA LEU A 44 -5.63 -5.52 16.42
C LEU A 44 -6.46 -4.29 16.80
N LEU A 45 -7.37 -3.83 15.93
CA LEU A 45 -8.23 -2.66 16.23
C LEU A 45 -9.71 -3.00 16.36
N LYS A 46 -10.11 -4.27 16.16
CA LYS A 46 -11.51 -4.69 16.37
C LYS A 46 -11.85 -4.58 17.86
N GLY A 47 -12.56 -3.52 18.23
CA GLY A 47 -12.92 -3.21 19.61
C GLY A 47 -11.98 -2.25 20.33
N ALA A 48 -11.01 -1.65 19.62
CA ALA A 48 -10.24 -0.53 20.18
C ALA A 48 -11.03 0.77 19.98
N ASP A 49 -11.24 1.53 21.07
CA ASP A 49 -11.95 2.81 21.02
C ASP A 49 -11.04 3.98 20.57
N SER A 50 -9.73 3.73 20.47
CA SER A 50 -8.75 4.74 20.08
C SER A 50 -7.44 4.17 19.53
N LEU A 51 -6.71 5.00 18.79
CA LEU A 51 -5.36 4.76 18.29
C LEU A 51 -4.47 5.95 18.60
N GLU A 52 -3.29 5.71 19.18
CA GLU A 52 -2.30 6.76 19.39
C GLU A 52 -1.54 7.08 18.11
N LEU A 53 -1.52 8.37 17.74
CA LEU A 53 -0.77 8.93 16.63
C LEU A 53 0.39 9.77 17.17
N ASN A 54 1.48 9.86 16.42
CA ASN A 54 2.52 10.82 16.76
C ASN A 54 2.07 12.26 16.40
N SER A 55 2.86 13.24 16.80
CA SER A 55 2.63 14.62 16.36
C SER A 55 3.11 14.76 14.91
N GLY A 56 2.24 15.17 14.00
CA GLY A 56 2.63 15.33 12.60
C GLY A 56 1.47 15.41 11.63
N GLN A 57 1.78 15.16 10.36
CA GLN A 57 0.78 14.92 9.32
C GLN A 57 0.45 13.44 9.32
N HIS A 58 -0.83 13.12 9.23
CA HIS A 58 -1.33 11.75 9.11
C HIS A 58 -2.26 11.62 7.92
N GLN A 59 -2.31 10.40 7.38
CA GLN A 59 -3.28 9.98 6.38
C GLN A 59 -3.96 8.72 6.87
N ILE A 60 -5.28 8.70 6.85
CA ILE A 60 -6.05 7.50 7.18
C ILE A 60 -7.00 7.14 6.04
N LEU A 61 -7.19 5.84 5.85
CA LEU A 61 -8.24 5.25 5.02
C LEU A 61 -9.23 4.57 5.97
N PHE A 62 -10.51 4.90 5.86
CA PHE A 62 -11.55 4.31 6.70
C PHE A 62 -12.86 4.13 5.95
N LYS A 63 -13.78 3.35 6.53
CA LYS A 63 -15.16 3.23 6.08
C LYS A 63 -16.10 3.50 7.25
N VAL A 64 -17.31 3.94 6.94
CA VAL A 64 -18.42 3.97 7.88
C VAL A 64 -19.24 2.71 7.68
N ALA A 65 -19.43 1.92 8.73
CA ALA A 65 -20.24 0.72 8.72
C ALA A 65 -21.18 0.70 9.94
N LYS A 66 -22.49 0.84 9.73
CA LYS A 66 -23.48 0.80 10.82
C LYS A 66 -24.83 0.24 10.37
N PRO A 67 -25.56 -0.48 11.25
CA PRO A 67 -26.97 -0.77 10.99
C PRO A 67 -27.76 0.53 10.92
N LEU A 68 -28.74 0.60 10.04
CA LEU A 68 -29.61 1.76 9.93
C LEU A 68 -30.68 1.71 11.04
N PRO A 69 -30.83 2.74 11.88
CA PRO A 69 -31.87 2.81 12.91
C PRO A 69 -33.29 2.56 12.39
N THR A 70 -33.60 3.02 11.17
CA THR A 70 -34.93 2.87 10.55
C THR A 70 -35.21 1.43 10.11
N ASP A 71 -34.17 0.68 9.74
CA ASP A 71 -34.25 -0.76 9.47
C ASP A 71 -32.94 -1.44 9.89
N PRO A 72 -32.86 -1.92 11.15
CA PRO A 72 -31.62 -2.46 11.71
C PRO A 72 -31.08 -3.71 10.99
N LYS A 73 -31.86 -4.34 10.10
CA LYS A 73 -31.41 -5.47 9.28
C LYS A 73 -30.50 -5.01 8.14
N ILE A 74 -30.56 -3.73 7.77
CA ILE A 74 -29.77 -3.15 6.70
C ILE A 74 -28.50 -2.56 7.30
N LEU A 75 -27.36 -3.16 6.94
CA LEU A 75 -26.03 -2.62 7.23
C LEU A 75 -25.65 -1.61 6.15
N TYR A 76 -25.59 -0.34 6.51
CA TYR A 76 -25.00 0.68 5.65
C TYR A 76 -23.48 0.59 5.68
N VAL A 77 -22.84 0.68 4.51
CA VAL A 77 -21.39 0.72 4.35
C VAL A 77 -21.01 1.81 3.35
N SER A 78 -20.14 2.74 3.74
CA SER A 78 -19.65 3.81 2.85
C SER A 78 -18.60 3.31 1.84
N PRO A 79 -18.32 4.10 0.79
CA PRO A 79 -17.07 3.98 0.05
C PRO A 79 -15.85 4.14 0.97
N PRO A 80 -14.64 3.70 0.56
CA PRO A 80 -13.42 3.96 1.31
C PRO A 80 -13.05 5.45 1.25
N LEU A 81 -12.92 6.08 2.41
CA LEU A 81 -12.67 7.51 2.56
C LEU A 81 -11.22 7.74 2.96
N VAL A 82 -10.51 8.58 2.21
CA VAL A 82 -9.14 9.01 2.50
C VAL A 82 -9.20 10.39 3.13
N VAL A 83 -8.48 10.60 4.22
CA VAL A 83 -8.35 11.93 4.81
C VAL A 83 -6.95 12.20 5.34
N VAL A 84 -6.48 13.41 5.09
CA VAL A 84 -5.18 13.94 5.53
C VAL A 84 -5.43 15.10 6.47
N PHE A 85 -4.80 15.04 7.64
CA PHE A 85 -4.91 16.05 8.67
C PHE A 85 -3.57 16.20 9.40
N ASN A 86 -3.48 17.23 10.25
CA ASN A 86 -2.30 17.49 11.05
C ASN A 86 -2.68 17.53 12.53
N THR A 87 -1.86 16.94 13.37
CA THR A 87 -2.08 16.79 14.81
C THR A 87 -1.27 17.77 15.66
N ARG A 88 -0.56 18.73 15.04
CA ARG A 88 0.18 19.76 15.77
C ARG A 88 -0.75 20.52 16.72
N ASN A 89 -0.43 20.46 18.01
CA ASN A 89 -1.19 21.07 19.10
C ASN A 89 -2.60 20.49 19.30
N THR A 90 -2.84 19.28 18.82
CA THR A 90 -4.12 18.58 18.99
C THR A 90 -3.92 17.36 19.88
N GLN A 91 -4.64 17.27 20.99
CA GLN A 91 -4.51 16.13 21.90
C GLN A 91 -5.36 14.95 21.45
N SER A 92 -6.53 15.22 20.86
CA SER A 92 -7.38 14.16 20.32
C SER A 92 -8.07 14.57 19.04
N VAL A 93 -8.32 13.61 18.18
CA VAL A 93 -9.05 13.78 16.92
C VAL A 93 -10.19 12.78 16.87
N ALA A 94 -11.38 13.23 16.47
CA ALA A 94 -12.54 12.36 16.26
C ALA A 94 -13.17 12.61 14.89
N ILE A 95 -13.70 11.56 14.28
CA ILE A 95 -14.50 11.65 13.05
C ILE A 95 -15.95 11.95 13.47
N LYS A 96 -16.45 13.13 13.10
CA LYS A 96 -17.83 13.54 13.30
C LYS A 96 -18.62 13.27 12.01
N LEU A 97 -19.53 12.32 12.10
CA LEU A 97 -20.44 11.97 11.00
C LEU A 97 -21.72 12.82 11.04
N PRO A 98 -22.35 13.06 9.88
CA PRO A 98 -23.72 13.54 9.82
C PRO A 98 -24.69 12.43 10.26
N VAL A 99 -25.97 12.78 10.39
CA VAL A 99 -27.02 11.79 10.65
C VAL A 99 -27.20 10.90 9.42
N ILE A 100 -27.08 9.59 9.62
CA ILE A 100 -27.26 8.55 8.59
C ILE A 100 -28.20 7.50 9.18
N ASP A 101 -29.50 7.71 9.04
CA ASP A 101 -30.54 6.91 9.69
C ASP A 101 -31.37 6.07 8.71
N THR A 102 -31.40 6.48 7.45
CA THR A 102 -32.10 5.80 6.36
C THR A 102 -31.14 5.41 5.23
N GLU A 103 -31.57 4.50 4.36
CA GLU A 103 -30.80 4.18 3.16
C GLU A 103 -30.62 5.40 2.25
N ARG A 104 -31.59 6.33 2.25
CA ARG A 104 -31.51 7.56 1.45
C ARG A 104 -30.37 8.45 1.96
N ASP A 105 -30.23 8.58 3.28
CA ASP A 105 -29.12 9.32 3.89
C ASP A 105 -27.78 8.64 3.58
N GLY A 106 -27.74 7.31 3.68
CA GLY A 106 -26.57 6.51 3.32
C GLY A 106 -26.17 6.72 1.87
N ARG A 107 -27.12 6.68 0.92
CA ARG A 107 -26.84 6.97 -0.50
C ARG A 107 -26.37 8.39 -0.73
N LYS A 108 -26.93 9.37 0.00
CA LYS A 108 -26.49 10.78 -0.07
C LYS A 108 -25.04 10.91 0.40
N PHE A 109 -24.72 10.34 1.56
CA PHE A 109 -23.35 10.33 2.12
C PHE A 109 -22.37 9.62 1.18
N SER A 110 -22.72 8.43 0.65
CA SER A 110 -21.85 7.70 -0.28
C SER A 110 -21.55 8.49 -1.55
N LYS A 111 -22.49 9.31 -2.03
CA LYS A 111 -22.29 10.14 -3.22
C LYS A 111 -21.48 11.40 -2.94
N ASN A 112 -21.66 12.00 -1.76
CA ASN A 112 -20.98 13.23 -1.36
C ASN A 112 -20.71 13.20 0.16
N PRO A 113 -19.58 12.62 0.59
CA PRO A 113 -19.28 12.43 2.01
C PRO A 113 -19.12 13.76 2.73
N ASP A 114 -19.99 14.04 3.71
CA ASP A 114 -20.05 15.30 4.47
C ASP A 114 -19.71 15.11 5.96
N TYR A 115 -18.53 14.55 6.24
CA TYR A 115 -17.99 14.38 7.60
C TYR A 115 -16.96 15.46 7.97
N GLN A 116 -16.66 15.57 9.27
CA GLN A 116 -15.62 16.47 9.79
C GLN A 116 -14.65 15.71 10.70
N LEU A 117 -13.41 16.16 10.77
CA LEU A 117 -12.51 15.80 11.87
C LEU A 117 -12.56 16.93 12.90
N ILE A 118 -12.75 16.60 14.17
CA ILE A 118 -12.84 17.57 15.27
C ILE A 118 -11.78 17.32 16.33
N ASP A 119 -11.31 18.40 16.98
CA ASP A 119 -10.35 18.35 18.07
C ASP A 119 -11.00 18.00 19.43
N ASP A 120 -10.20 17.99 20.49
CA ASP A 120 -10.64 17.81 21.88
C ASP A 120 -11.68 18.84 22.35
N ASN A 121 -11.72 20.02 21.73
CA ASN A 121 -12.66 21.10 22.02
C ASN A 121 -13.88 21.09 21.08
N GLY A 122 -14.00 20.06 20.21
CA GLY A 122 -15.08 19.93 19.23
C GLY A 122 -14.95 20.88 18.04
N ARG A 123 -13.80 21.51 17.83
CA ARG A 123 -13.55 22.43 16.72
C ARG A 123 -13.12 21.66 15.47
N PRO A 124 -13.60 22.04 14.27
CA PRO A 124 -13.20 21.37 13.03
C PRO A 124 -11.70 21.56 12.72
N LEU A 125 -11.03 20.47 12.34
CA LEU A 125 -9.69 20.49 11.78
C LEU A 125 -9.73 20.84 10.29
N SER A 126 -8.71 21.54 9.81
CA SER A 126 -8.47 21.71 8.38
C SER A 126 -7.94 20.41 7.78
N VAL A 127 -8.62 19.89 6.77
CA VAL A 127 -8.30 18.58 6.18
C VAL A 127 -8.36 18.60 4.67
N ARG A 128 -7.63 17.66 4.04
CA ARG A 128 -7.87 17.26 2.65
C ARG A 128 -8.50 15.88 2.68
N HIS A 129 -9.57 15.67 1.93
CA HIS A 129 -10.23 14.37 1.85
C HIS A 129 -10.42 13.96 0.40
N ASP A 130 -10.68 12.67 0.22
CA ASP A 130 -11.03 12.08 -1.06
C ASP A 130 -11.77 10.75 -0.85
N VAL A 131 -12.30 10.20 -1.93
CA VAL A 131 -12.80 8.83 -1.99
C VAL A 131 -11.79 7.99 -2.77
N LEU A 132 -11.35 6.87 -2.20
CA LEU A 132 -10.52 5.92 -2.94
C LEU A 132 -11.45 5.07 -3.82
N HIS A 133 -11.35 5.25 -5.14
CA HIS A 133 -12.23 4.56 -6.08
C HIS A 133 -11.69 3.16 -6.39
N GLN A 134 -12.60 2.22 -6.60
CA GLN A 134 -12.24 0.84 -6.92
C GLN A 134 -11.42 0.74 -8.23
N ASP A 135 -11.62 1.66 -9.17
CA ASP A 135 -10.87 1.73 -10.43
C ASP A 135 -9.38 2.10 -10.20
N ASP A 136 -9.06 2.74 -9.06
CA ASP A 136 -7.68 3.02 -8.64
C ASP A 136 -7.01 1.78 -7.98
N ILE A 137 -7.80 0.72 -7.72
CA ILE A 137 -7.41 -0.49 -7.01
C ILE A 137 -7.55 -1.68 -7.96
N ASP A 138 -6.44 -2.16 -8.55
CA ASP A 138 -6.45 -3.48 -9.16
C ASP A 138 -7.02 -4.50 -8.16
N THR A 139 -8.05 -5.26 -8.54
CA THR A 139 -8.81 -6.17 -7.65
C THR A 139 -7.99 -7.29 -6.99
N THR A 140 -6.68 -7.34 -7.24
CA THR A 140 -5.70 -8.26 -6.60
C THR A 140 -4.66 -7.54 -5.73
N ALA A 141 -4.73 -6.20 -5.59
CA ALA A 141 -3.80 -5.39 -4.80
C ALA A 141 -4.21 -5.33 -3.32
N THR A 142 -3.22 -5.40 -2.42
CA THR A 142 -3.44 -5.13 -0.98
C THR A 142 -3.79 -3.64 -0.77
N LEU A 143 -4.49 -3.31 0.32
CA LEU A 143 -4.83 -1.91 0.65
C LEU A 143 -3.60 -1.00 0.76
N GLU A 144 -2.46 -1.53 1.19
CA GLU A 144 -1.19 -0.80 1.25
C GLU A 144 -0.69 -0.44 -0.14
N LYS A 145 -0.75 -1.38 -1.10
CA LYS A 145 -0.37 -1.13 -2.48
C LYS A 145 -1.32 -0.13 -3.16
N ALA A 146 -2.61 -0.24 -2.88
CA ALA A 146 -3.61 0.72 -3.35
C ALA A 146 -3.32 2.14 -2.84
N MET A 147 -3.10 2.30 -1.52
CA MET A 147 -2.77 3.61 -0.94
C MET A 147 -1.42 4.13 -1.42
N ALA A 148 -0.44 3.27 -1.65
CA ALA A 148 0.84 3.67 -2.23
C ALA A 148 0.67 4.24 -3.65
N ALA A 149 -0.10 3.55 -4.50
CA ALA A 149 -0.42 4.02 -5.85
C ALA A 149 -1.22 5.34 -5.82
N TYR A 150 -2.23 5.43 -4.96
CA TYR A 150 -2.98 6.66 -4.71
C TYR A 150 -2.06 7.82 -4.29
N ASN A 151 -1.08 7.57 -3.41
CA ASN A 151 -0.14 8.59 -2.97
C ASN A 151 0.85 9.06 -4.06
N VAL A 152 1.16 8.20 -5.04
CA VAL A 152 1.91 8.59 -6.25
C VAL A 152 1.06 9.42 -7.19
N GLY A 153 -0.23 9.10 -7.34
CA GLY A 153 -1.15 9.70 -8.31
C GLY A 153 -1.52 11.18 -8.11
N GLN A 154 -1.08 11.82 -7.03
CA GLN A 154 -1.31 13.26 -6.75
C GLN A 154 -2.80 13.67 -6.68
N TYR A 155 -3.65 12.79 -6.17
CA TYR A 155 -5.05 13.10 -5.85
C TYR A 155 -5.19 14.06 -4.66
N SER A 156 -6.41 14.49 -4.38
CA SER A 156 -6.74 15.54 -3.38
C SER A 156 -6.13 15.26 -2.00
N ALA A 157 -6.17 14.00 -1.56
CA ALA A 157 -5.66 13.57 -0.27
C ALA A 157 -4.35 12.76 -0.38
N SER A 158 -3.60 12.84 -1.49
CA SER A 158 -2.32 12.15 -1.63
C SER A 158 -1.24 12.76 -0.73
N VAL A 159 -0.41 11.88 -0.18
CA VAL A 159 0.77 12.20 0.62
C VAL A 159 1.96 11.39 0.12
N PRO A 160 2.86 11.98 -0.70
CA PRO A 160 3.96 11.23 -1.34
C PRO A 160 4.89 10.50 -0.36
N SER A 161 5.08 11.01 0.86
CA SER A 161 5.90 10.36 1.88
C SER A 161 5.30 9.04 2.40
N PHE A 162 4.01 8.79 2.18
CA PHE A 162 3.33 7.54 2.52
C PHE A 162 3.17 6.59 1.32
N ALA A 163 3.83 6.89 0.19
CA ALA A 163 3.88 5.99 -0.97
C ALA A 163 4.91 4.86 -0.82
N THR A 164 5.81 4.96 0.16
CA THR A 164 6.82 3.93 0.41
C THR A 164 6.17 2.76 1.15
N ILE A 165 6.05 1.61 0.48
CA ILE A 165 5.71 0.35 1.14
C ILE A 165 6.98 -0.08 1.89
N PRO A 166 7.05 0.00 3.24
CA PRO A 166 8.20 -0.53 3.95
C PRO A 166 8.33 -2.02 3.63
N PRO A 167 9.55 -2.57 3.46
CA PRO A 167 9.71 -4.01 3.43
C PRO A 167 9.12 -4.55 4.74
N SER A 168 8.18 -5.49 4.66
CA SER A 168 7.65 -6.19 5.82
C SER A 168 8.81 -6.62 6.71
N ALA A 169 8.76 -6.25 7.98
CA ALA A 169 9.82 -6.54 8.94
C ALA A 169 9.97 -8.07 9.13
N VAL A 170 10.82 -8.69 8.31
CA VAL A 170 11.61 -9.83 8.73
C VAL A 170 12.97 -9.29 9.14
N SER A 171 13.20 -9.28 10.46
CA SER A 171 14.44 -9.01 11.20
C SER A 171 15.51 -8.19 10.46
N ALA A 172 15.57 -6.89 10.75
CA ALA A 172 16.78 -6.12 10.52
C ALA A 172 17.89 -6.63 11.48
N VAL A 173 18.96 -7.18 10.93
CA VAL A 173 20.26 -7.21 11.59
C VAL A 173 20.81 -5.77 11.60
N PRO A 174 21.31 -5.22 12.73
CA PRO A 174 21.80 -3.85 12.77
C PRO A 174 23.13 -3.72 12.02
N GLY A 175 23.21 -2.75 11.11
CA GLY A 175 24.49 -2.24 10.60
C GLY A 175 24.61 -2.13 9.09
N THR A 176 23.86 -1.21 8.44
CA THR A 176 24.37 -0.52 7.24
C THR A 176 23.65 0.81 7.09
N THR A 177 24.30 1.90 7.48
CA THR A 177 23.96 3.24 7.02
C THR A 177 24.42 3.37 5.58
N ILE A 178 23.50 3.60 4.64
CA ILE A 178 23.88 4.22 3.36
C ILE A 178 23.02 5.47 3.18
N THR A 179 23.66 6.60 3.48
CA THR A 179 23.31 7.92 2.96
C THR A 179 23.41 7.91 1.44
N VAL A 180 22.38 8.35 0.73
CA VAL A 180 22.50 8.74 -0.67
C VAL A 180 22.22 10.23 -0.78
N ALA A 181 23.31 11.00 -0.73
CA ALA A 181 23.39 12.31 -1.33
C ALA A 181 23.40 12.14 -2.86
N GLY A 182 22.70 13.02 -3.56
CA GLY A 182 22.46 12.90 -5.00
C GLY A 182 23.71 13.08 -5.87
N THR A 183 23.68 12.42 -7.02
CA THR A 183 24.42 12.84 -8.22
C THR A 183 23.55 12.60 -9.45
N ASN A 184 23.42 13.63 -10.26
CA ASN A 184 22.77 13.60 -11.57
C ASN A 184 23.60 12.75 -12.54
N THR A 185 23.00 11.72 -13.11
CA THR A 185 23.42 11.17 -14.41
C THR A 185 22.20 10.77 -15.23
N THR A 186 21.95 11.56 -16.27
CA THR A 186 21.11 11.20 -17.41
C THR A 186 21.70 9.95 -18.08
N GLN A 187 20.94 8.86 -18.17
CA GLN A 187 20.68 8.18 -19.45
C GLN A 187 19.64 7.05 -19.39
N ARG A 188 18.70 7.17 -20.35
CA ARG A 188 17.83 6.16 -20.98
C ARG A 188 16.75 5.49 -20.14
N THR A 189 15.61 6.14 -20.12
CA THR A 189 14.30 5.50 -20.28
C THR A 189 14.32 4.45 -21.39
N PRO A 190 14.01 3.18 -21.13
CA PRO A 190 13.49 2.29 -22.15
C PRO A 190 12.02 2.65 -22.37
N ARG A 191 11.64 2.86 -23.64
CA ARG A 191 10.25 3.06 -24.04
C ARG A 191 9.39 1.89 -23.55
N LEU A 192 8.25 2.23 -22.97
CA LEU A 192 7.17 1.29 -22.65
C LEU A 192 6.65 0.70 -23.96
N GLN A 193 7.05 -0.54 -24.23
CA GLN A 193 6.46 -1.37 -25.27
C GLN A 193 6.08 -2.69 -24.60
N GLY A 194 4.77 -2.96 -24.59
CA GLY A 194 4.05 -3.85 -23.68
C GLY A 194 4.35 -5.35 -23.77
N GLU A 195 5.52 -5.76 -24.27
CA GLU A 195 5.89 -7.17 -24.39
C GLU A 195 6.98 -7.63 -23.42
N ASN A 196 7.72 -6.73 -22.78
CA ASN A 196 8.89 -7.11 -21.95
C ASN A 196 8.89 -6.60 -20.50
N VAL A 197 7.73 -6.15 -19.99
CA VAL A 197 7.61 -5.66 -18.60
C VAL A 197 7.97 -6.75 -17.58
N ALA A 198 7.59 -8.00 -17.85
CA ALA A 198 7.91 -9.12 -16.98
C ALA A 198 9.42 -9.42 -16.93
N GLU A 199 10.12 -9.31 -18.06
CA GLU A 199 11.57 -9.48 -18.13
C GLU A 199 12.28 -8.35 -17.36
N GLN A 200 11.81 -7.11 -17.50
CA GLN A 200 12.38 -5.96 -16.77
C GLN A 200 12.22 -6.10 -15.26
N MET A 201 11.09 -6.61 -14.79
CA MET A 201 10.89 -6.90 -13.37
C MET A 201 11.80 -8.03 -12.90
N LEU A 202 11.97 -9.09 -13.69
CA LEU A 202 12.88 -10.19 -13.36
C LEU A 202 14.34 -9.71 -13.27
N GLN A 203 14.78 -8.86 -14.20
CA GLN A 203 16.11 -8.25 -14.17
C GLN A 203 16.28 -7.36 -12.93
N TYR A 204 15.26 -6.57 -12.59
CA TYR A 204 15.26 -5.74 -11.38
C TYR A 204 15.39 -6.57 -10.09
N TRP A 205 14.59 -7.64 -9.95
CA TRP A 205 14.67 -8.55 -8.79
C TRP A 205 15.99 -9.31 -8.73
N PHE A 206 16.56 -9.69 -9.88
CA PHE A 206 17.86 -10.36 -9.95
C PHE A 206 18.99 -9.45 -9.48
N LEU A 207 19.02 -8.19 -9.92
CA LEU A 207 20.03 -7.22 -9.52
C LEU A 207 19.95 -6.86 -8.03
N GLN A 208 18.77 -6.97 -7.43
CA GLN A 208 18.55 -6.66 -6.02
C GLN A 208 18.83 -7.84 -5.07
N ALA A 209 18.99 -9.06 -5.59
CA ALA A 209 19.33 -10.25 -4.81
C ALA A 209 20.83 -10.32 -4.48
N ASP A 210 21.20 -10.99 -3.39
CA ASP A 210 22.60 -11.24 -3.02
C ASP A 210 23.29 -12.24 -3.99
N ALA A 211 24.62 -12.27 -3.96
CA ALA A 211 25.43 -13.06 -4.89
C ALA A 211 25.11 -14.58 -4.83
N GLU A 212 24.78 -15.12 -3.66
CA GLU A 212 24.45 -16.54 -3.52
C GLU A 212 23.08 -16.83 -4.14
N THR A 213 22.10 -15.95 -3.90
CA THR A 213 20.76 -16.04 -4.48
C THR A 213 20.79 -15.88 -6.01
N GLN A 214 21.59 -14.97 -6.54
CA GLN A 214 21.80 -14.82 -7.98
C GLN A 214 22.37 -16.10 -8.61
N GLN A 215 23.37 -16.73 -7.99
CA GLN A 215 23.96 -17.98 -8.47
C GLN A 215 22.94 -19.12 -8.49
N ARG A 216 22.14 -19.29 -7.42
CA ARG A 216 21.08 -20.30 -7.38
C ARG A 216 20.02 -20.05 -8.46
N PHE A 217 19.68 -18.80 -8.72
CA PHE A 217 18.74 -18.43 -9.78
C PHE A 217 19.26 -18.78 -11.18
N LEU A 218 20.54 -18.51 -11.47
CA LEU A 218 21.18 -18.87 -12.73
C LEU A 218 21.29 -20.41 -12.93
N LEU A 219 21.50 -21.16 -11.84
CA LEU A 219 21.51 -22.63 -11.88
C LEU A 219 20.12 -23.19 -12.19
N TRP A 220 19.10 -22.65 -11.52
CA TRP A 220 17.70 -23.02 -11.73
C TRP A 220 17.22 -22.72 -13.16
N SER A 221 17.59 -21.58 -13.73
CA SER A 221 17.18 -21.20 -15.09
C SER A 221 17.78 -22.13 -16.14
N LYS A 222 19.06 -22.52 -15.96
CA LYS A 222 19.72 -23.54 -16.80
C LYS A 222 19.06 -24.91 -16.68
N GLN A 223 18.71 -25.33 -15.46
CA GLN A 223 18.03 -26.60 -15.21
C GLN A 223 16.69 -26.68 -15.94
N ARG A 224 15.87 -25.62 -15.88
CA ARG A 224 14.58 -25.55 -16.59
C ARG A 224 14.71 -25.45 -18.10
N SER A 225 15.78 -24.83 -18.59
CA SER A 225 16.05 -24.70 -20.03
C SER A 225 16.46 -26.04 -20.65
N GLY A 226 17.19 -26.87 -19.89
CA GLY A 226 17.51 -28.25 -20.28
C GLY A 226 16.29 -29.19 -20.30
N SER A 227 15.31 -28.99 -19.41
CA SER A 227 14.07 -29.79 -19.38
C SER A 227 13.17 -29.59 -20.60
N LYS A 228 13.19 -28.40 -21.22
CA LYS A 228 12.43 -28.13 -22.46
C LYS A 228 13.01 -28.84 -23.68
N GLN A 229 14.31 -29.14 -23.72
CA GLN A 229 14.92 -29.89 -24.83
C GLN A 229 14.58 -31.39 -24.80
N GLN A 230 14.26 -31.97 -23.63
CA GLN A 230 13.81 -33.36 -23.55
C GLN A 230 12.33 -33.59 -23.91
N LEU A 231 11.49 -32.55 -23.86
CA LEU A 231 10.09 -32.68 -24.30
C LEU A 231 9.92 -32.54 -25.82
N SER A 232 10.82 -31.81 -26.51
CA SER A 232 10.72 -31.62 -27.97
C SER A 232 11.16 -32.83 -28.79
N SER A 233 11.86 -33.82 -28.21
CA SER A 233 12.22 -35.07 -28.90
C SER A 233 11.12 -36.15 -28.83
N LYS A 234 10.03 -35.92 -28.09
CA LYS A 234 8.93 -36.90 -27.91
C LYS A 234 7.68 -36.59 -28.73
N GLN A 235 7.68 -35.53 -29.52
CA GLN A 235 6.60 -35.18 -30.46
C GLN A 235 7.15 -35.04 -31.88
N GLN A 236 7.58 -36.17 -32.44
CA GLN A 236 7.67 -36.36 -33.89
C GLN A 236 6.64 -37.45 -34.25
N PRO A 237 5.50 -37.12 -34.87
CA PRO A 237 4.52 -38.13 -35.25
C PRO A 237 5.11 -39.01 -36.35
N GLY A 238 4.97 -40.32 -36.16
CA GLY A 238 5.42 -41.33 -37.09
C GLY A 238 4.78 -41.15 -38.46
N SER A 239 5.58 -40.72 -39.42
CA SER A 239 5.39 -41.02 -40.83
C SER A 239 5.57 -42.52 -41.02
N LYS A 240 4.47 -43.29 -40.94
CA LYS A 240 4.24 -44.59 -41.59
C LYS A 240 2.92 -45.16 -41.09
N GLN A 241 1.84 -44.88 -41.82
CA GLN A 241 0.72 -45.81 -42.08
C GLN A 241 -0.34 -45.06 -42.89
N GLN A 242 -0.01 -44.77 -44.14
CA GLN A 242 -1.00 -44.45 -45.16
C GLN A 242 -0.48 -44.89 -46.53
N SER A 243 -0.14 -46.16 -46.63
CA SER A 243 -0.28 -46.95 -47.85
C SER A 243 -1.02 -48.22 -47.44
N ASP A 244 -1.90 -48.73 -48.29
CA ASP A 244 -2.76 -49.91 -48.07
C ASP A 244 -4.11 -49.66 -47.38
N ALA A 245 -4.91 -48.73 -47.92
CA ALA A 245 -6.37 -48.84 -47.84
C ALA A 245 -7.12 -48.19 -49.02
N LYS A 246 -6.42 -47.92 -50.14
CA LYS A 246 -7.04 -47.36 -51.36
C LYS A 246 -6.80 -48.26 -52.58
N GLN A 247 -7.10 -49.54 -52.40
CA GLN A 247 -7.37 -50.52 -53.46
C GLN A 247 -8.44 -51.49 -52.94
N GLN A 248 -9.64 -50.99 -52.63
CA GLN A 248 -10.87 -51.80 -52.48
C GLN A 248 -12.07 -50.85 -52.31
N SER A 249 -12.46 -50.17 -53.39
CA SER A 249 -13.85 -49.70 -53.56
C SER A 249 -14.21 -49.31 -55.00
N GLU A 250 -13.38 -49.58 -56.00
CA GLU A 250 -13.85 -49.76 -57.39
C GLU A 250 -14.31 -51.21 -57.59
N ALA A 251 -15.42 -51.56 -56.94
CA ALA A 251 -16.24 -52.73 -57.28
C ALA A 251 -17.58 -52.66 -56.55
N LYS A 252 -18.37 -51.60 -56.79
CA LYS A 252 -19.85 -51.67 -56.84
C LYS A 252 -20.45 -50.29 -57.13
N LYS A 253 -21.01 -50.21 -58.34
CA LYS A 253 -21.96 -49.22 -58.87
C LYS A 253 -21.43 -47.83 -59.19
#